data_AF-A0A498DLR2-F1
#
_entry.id   AF-A0A498DLR2-F1
#
_cell.length_a   1.000
_cell.length_b   1.000
_cell.length_c   1.000
_cell.angle_alpha   90.00
_cell.angle_beta   90.00
_cell.angle_gamma   90.00
#
_symmetry.space_group_name_H-M   'P 1'
#
loop_
_entity.id
_entity.type
_entity.pdbx_description
1 polymer ?
#
loop_
_entity_poly.entity_id
_entity_poly.type
_entity_poly.pdbx_seq_one_letter_code
_entity_poly.pdbx_strand_id
1 'polypeptide(L)'
;MEPIVVIDNELLEEYALLSTFFSPSNTTLGVLILGENYHEVSRNVILRVYRLNKETDGKFYSQAELQVFSFSSFNEAEQFLSYLPEMSALELILMMEKENLVV
;
A
#
# COMPACT_ATOMS: atom_id res chain seq x y z
N MET A 1 -13.56 -12.85 -9.95
CA MET A 1 -12.54 -12.25 -10.84
C MET A 1 -11.66 -11.40 -9.94
N GLU A 2 -10.36 -11.63 -9.93
CA GLU A 2 -9.45 -10.86 -9.08
C GLU A 2 -9.31 -9.42 -9.63
N PRO A 3 -9.12 -8.41 -8.76
CA PRO A 3 -8.91 -7.03 -9.20
C PRO A 3 -7.64 -6.92 -10.03
N ILE A 4 -7.68 -6.15 -11.11
CA ILE A 4 -6.48 -5.83 -11.90
C ILE A 4 -5.87 -4.55 -11.32
N VAL A 5 -4.61 -4.62 -10.89
CA VAL A 5 -3.84 -3.47 -10.40
C VAL A 5 -2.82 -3.08 -11.45
N VAL A 6 -2.79 -1.80 -11.79
CA VAL A 6 -1.81 -1.17 -12.68
C VAL A 6 -0.89 -0.33 -11.79
N ILE A 7 0.39 -0.69 -11.80
CA ILE A 7 1.43 -0.03 -11.03
C ILE A 7 2.39 0.62 -12.03
N ASP A 8 2.88 1.80 -11.71
CA ASP A 8 3.92 2.44 -12.52
C ASP A 8 5.19 1.56 -12.54
N ASN A 9 5.79 1.38 -13.72
CA ASN A 9 7.00 0.60 -13.85
C ASN A 9 8.17 1.24 -13.09
N GLU A 10 8.21 2.57 -13.01
CA GLU A 10 9.25 3.29 -12.25
C GLU A 10 9.23 2.88 -10.76
N LEU A 11 8.04 2.68 -10.18
CA LEU A 11 7.91 2.20 -8.80
C LEU A 11 8.39 0.75 -8.64
N LEU A 12 8.21 -0.10 -9.65
CA LEU A 12 8.63 -1.50 -9.61
C LEU A 12 10.13 -1.69 -9.89
N GLU A 13 10.78 -0.71 -10.51
CA GLU A 13 12.24 -0.67 -10.66
C GLU A 13 12.93 -0.35 -9.33
N GLU A 14 12.29 0.48 -8.49
CA GLU A 14 12.85 0.91 -7.21
C GLU A 14 12.43 0.03 -6.03
N TYR A 15 11.21 -0.53 -6.05
CA TYR A 15 10.62 -1.18 -4.89
C TYR A 15 10.03 -2.56 -5.21
N ALA A 16 10.12 -3.46 -4.24
CA ALA A 16 9.46 -4.76 -4.31
C ALA A 16 7.97 -4.63 -4.04
N LEU A 17 7.12 -5.16 -4.92
CA LEU A 17 5.70 -5.35 -4.63
C LEU A 17 5.52 -6.40 -3.53
N LEU A 18 4.94 -6.00 -2.39
CA LEU A 18 4.75 -6.91 -1.26
C LEU A 18 3.31 -7.38 -1.11
N SER A 19 2.36 -6.45 -1.17
CA SER A 19 0.94 -6.78 -1.02
C SER A 19 0.03 -5.72 -1.61
N THR A 20 -1.22 -6.11 -1.85
CA THR A 20 -2.31 -5.21 -2.18
C THR A 20 -3.52 -5.57 -1.34
N PHE A 21 -4.18 -4.57 -0.77
CA PHE A 21 -5.39 -4.76 0.03
C PHE A 21 -6.50 -3.89 -0.54
N PHE A 22 -7.72 -4.41 -0.60
CA PHE A 22 -8.88 -3.67 -1.11
C PHE A 22 -9.85 -3.42 0.02
N SER A 23 -10.44 -2.23 0.04
CA SER A 23 -11.39 -1.89 1.10
C SER A 23 -12.64 -2.77 0.97
N PRO A 24 -13.03 -3.48 2.03
CA PRO A 24 -14.28 -4.26 2.03
C PRO A 24 -15.51 -3.33 2.07
N SER A 25 -15.35 -2.13 2.63
CA SER A 25 -16.39 -1.11 2.77
C SER A 25 -16.50 -0.18 1.56
N ASN A 26 -15.47 -0.10 0.70
CA ASN A 26 -15.47 0.71 -0.51
C ASN A 26 -14.81 -0.01 -1.70
N THR A 27 -15.64 -0.41 -2.67
CA THR A 27 -15.22 -1.19 -3.85
C THR A 27 -14.35 -0.42 -4.86
N THR A 28 -14.14 0.89 -4.66
CA THR A 28 -13.29 1.71 -5.51
C THR A 28 -11.95 2.05 -4.87
N LEU A 29 -11.68 1.59 -3.65
CA LEU A 29 -10.46 1.91 -2.91
C LEU A 29 -9.65 0.67 -2.55
N GLY A 30 -8.34 0.83 -2.52
CA GLY A 30 -7.41 -0.11 -1.94
C GLY A 30 -6.11 0.56 -1.56
N VAL A 31 -5.18 -0.24 -1.07
CA VAL A 31 -3.80 0.15 -0.82
C VAL A 31 -2.86 -0.84 -1.50
N LEU A 32 -1.74 -0.29 -1.94
CA LEU A 32 -0.59 -0.99 -2.48
C LEU A 32 0.56 -0.83 -1.48
N ILE A 33 1.22 -1.94 -1.12
CA ILE A 33 2.37 -1.91 -0.24
C ILE A 33 3.62 -2.30 -1.02
N LEU A 34 4.58 -1.39 -1.04
CA LEU A 34 5.88 -1.56 -1.66
C LEU A 34 6.98 -1.60 -0.60
N GLY A 35 8.01 -2.40 -0.84
CA GLY A 35 9.15 -2.57 0.07
C GLY A 35 10.45 -2.08 -0.55
N GLU A 36 11.17 -1.24 0.18
CA GLU A 36 12.53 -0.83 -0.14
C GLU A 36 13.50 -1.53 0.83
N ASN A 37 14.58 -2.10 0.31
CA ASN A 37 15.50 -2.97 1.05
C ASN A 37 14.77 -4.14 1.77
N TYR A 38 13.73 -4.71 1.16
CA TYR A 38 12.94 -5.78 1.77
C TYR A 38 13.56 -7.17 1.54
N HIS A 39 14.52 -7.56 2.38
CA HIS A 39 15.15 -8.90 2.36
C HIS A 39 15.59 -9.34 3.77
N GLU A 40 15.69 -10.65 4.01
CA GLU A 40 15.83 -11.24 5.37
C GLU A 40 17.00 -10.70 6.20
N VAL A 41 18.10 -10.32 5.55
CA VAL A 41 19.32 -9.81 6.23
C VAL A 41 19.37 -8.29 6.34
N SER A 42 18.36 -7.58 5.83
CA SER A 42 18.30 -6.13 5.84
C SER A 42 18.26 -5.53 7.24
N ARG A 43 18.95 -4.41 7.36
CA ARG A 43 18.80 -3.47 8.46
C ARG A 43 18.27 -2.16 7.85
N ASN A 44 17.23 -1.58 8.44
CA ASN A 44 16.46 -0.44 7.90
C ASN A 44 15.58 -0.81 6.69
N VAL A 45 14.56 -1.63 6.95
CA VAL A 45 13.53 -1.97 5.96
C VAL A 45 12.50 -0.85 5.90
N ILE A 46 12.15 -0.42 4.70
CA ILE A 46 11.15 0.63 4.50
C ILE A 46 9.94 0.04 3.79
N LEU A 47 8.75 0.29 4.32
CA LEU A 47 7.49 -0.03 3.70
C LEU A 47 6.78 1.25 3.29
N ARG A 48 6.37 1.32 2.03
CA ARG A 48 5.65 2.46 1.46
C ARG A 48 4.23 2.04 1.13
N VAL A 49 3.27 2.83 1.58
CA VAL A 49 1.84 2.58 1.38
C VAL A 49 1.33 3.57 0.35
N TYR A 50 0.79 3.07 -0.75
CA TYR A 50 0.19 3.85 -1.82
C TYR A 50 -1.31 3.63 -1.84
N ARG A 51 -2.06 4.66 -2.21
CA ARG A 51 -3.49 4.53 -2.49
C ARG A 51 -3.70 3.88 -3.85
N LEU A 52 -4.63 2.94 -3.90
CA LEU A 52 -5.21 2.41 -5.14
C LEU A 52 -6.62 2.96 -5.31
N ASN A 53 -6.90 3.52 -6.49
CA ASN A 53 -8.26 3.93 -6.87
C ASN A 53 -8.70 3.16 -8.11
N LYS A 54 -9.95 2.70 -8.09
CA LYS A 54 -10.58 2.06 -9.24
C LYS A 54 -11.05 3.13 -10.22
N GLU A 55 -10.56 3.06 -11.44
CA GLU A 55 -10.92 3.97 -12.52
C GLU A 55 -12.08 3.42 -13.36
N THR A 56 -12.56 4.20 -14.33
CA THR A 56 -13.73 3.86 -15.17
C THR A 56 -13.54 2.61 -16.03
N ASP A 57 -12.29 2.21 -16.31
CA ASP A 57 -11.97 0.99 -17.05
C ASP A 57 -12.03 -0.27 -16.17
N GLY A 58 -12.34 -0.10 -14.89
CA GLY A 58 -12.50 -1.17 -13.92
C GLY A 58 -11.20 -1.67 -13.28
N LYS A 59 -10.05 -1.08 -13.63
CA LYS A 59 -8.75 -1.40 -13.01
C LYS A 59 -8.43 -0.44 -11.87
N PHE A 60 -7.55 -0.88 -10.98
CA PHE A 60 -7.01 -0.07 -9.90
C PHE A 60 -5.67 0.53 -10.31
N TYR A 61 -5.47 1.81 -10.04
CA TYR A 61 -4.23 2.52 -10.33
C TYR A 61 -3.63 3.05 -9.04
N SER A 62 -2.30 2.92 -8.89
CA SER A 62 -1.55 3.61 -7.84
C SER A 62 -1.61 5.12 -8.06
N GLN A 63 -1.96 5.86 -7.02
CA GLN A 63 -2.01 7.31 -7.06
C GLN A 63 -0.97 7.92 -6.11
N ALA A 64 -1.37 8.32 -4.90
CA ALA A 64 -0.49 9.00 -3.96
C ALA A 64 0.14 8.04 -2.94
N GLU A 65 1.38 8.34 -2.52
CA GLU A 65 1.98 7.75 -1.33
C GLU A 65 1.26 8.30 -0.09
N LEU A 66 0.66 7.40 0.69
CA LEU A 66 -0.12 7.71 1.89
C LEU A 66 0.78 7.78 3.12
N GLN A 67 1.71 6.84 3.25
CA GLN A 67 2.53 6.70 4.44
C GLN A 67 3.80 5.89 4.15
N VAL A 68 4.87 6.23 4.85
CA VAL A 68 6.11 5.45 4.89
C VAL A 68 6.36 4.98 6.31
N PHE A 69 6.70 3.71 6.45
CA PHE A 69 7.09 3.08 7.70
C PHE A 69 8.53 2.57 7.58
N SER A 70 9.31 2.75 8.65
CA SER A 70 10.70 2.28 8.72
C SER A 70 10.86 1.32 9.88
N PHE A 71 11.55 0.22 9.66
CA PHE A 71 11.74 -0.86 10.62
C PHE A 71 13.22 -1.18 10.76
N SER A 72 13.65 -1.56 11.97
CA SER A 72 15.04 -1.92 12.23
C SER A 72 15.45 -3.21 11.52
N SER A 73 14.49 -4.09 11.22
CA SER A 73 14.74 -5.41 10.63
C SER A 73 13.62 -5.87 9.70
N PHE A 74 13.94 -6.87 8.88
CA PHE A 74 12.96 -7.58 8.05
C PHE A 74 11.83 -8.21 8.86
N ASN A 75 12.14 -8.90 9.96
CA ASN A 75 11.12 -9.58 10.76
C ASN A 75 10.09 -8.62 11.34
N GLU A 76 10.51 -7.42 11.78
CA GLU A 76 9.58 -6.40 12.27
C GLU A 76 8.66 -5.89 11.15
N ALA A 77 9.21 -5.66 9.95
CA ALA A 77 8.44 -5.24 8.79
C ALA A 77 7.45 -6.32 8.32
N GLU A 78 7.89 -7.58 8.27
CA GLU A 78 7.06 -8.73 7.92
C GLU A 78 5.92 -8.92 8.94
N GLN A 79 6.23 -8.83 10.23
CA GLN A 79 5.23 -8.91 11.28
C GLN A 79 4.20 -7.78 11.15
N PHE A 80 4.63 -6.55 10.88
CA PHE A 80 3.71 -5.44 10.62
C PHE A 80 2.82 -5.68 9.40
N LEU A 81 3.38 -6.18 8.29
CA LEU A 81 2.62 -6.54 7.09
C LEU A 81 1.56 -7.61 7.35
N SER A 82 1.88 -8.59 8.20
CA SER A 82 0.95 -9.66 8.55
C SER A 82 -0.28 -9.16 9.31
N TYR A 83 -0.12 -8.10 10.12
CA TYR A 83 -1.23 -7.51 10.87
C TYR A 83 -1.98 -6.44 10.10
N LEU A 84 -1.34 -5.80 9.11
CA LEU A 84 -1.91 -4.70 8.32
C LEU A 84 -3.36 -4.95 7.84
N PRO A 85 -3.71 -6.09 7.21
CA PRO A 85 -5.09 -6.33 6.76
C PRO A 85 -6.12 -6.42 7.89
N GLU A 86 -5.72 -6.73 9.12
CA GLU A 86 -6.59 -6.77 10.30
C GLU A 86 -6.71 -5.41 10.99
N MET A 87 -5.82 -4.47 10.64
CA MET A 87 -5.81 -3.15 11.27
C MET A 87 -6.90 -2.26 10.66
N SER A 88 -7.83 -1.81 11.52
CA SER A 88 -8.72 -0.69 11.22
C SER A 88 -7.97 0.58 10.79
N ALA A 89 -6.67 0.66 11.11
CA ALA A 89 -5.77 1.73 10.69
C ALA A 89 -5.65 1.86 9.17
N LEU A 90 -5.73 0.78 8.39
CA LEU A 90 -5.72 0.89 6.92
C LEU A 90 -6.97 1.60 6.40
N GLU A 91 -8.14 1.26 6.95
CA GLU A 91 -9.37 1.98 6.62
C GLU A 91 -9.30 3.43 7.09
N LEU A 92 -8.73 3.71 8.27
CA LEU A 92 -8.53 5.07 8.75
C LEU A 92 -7.58 5.89 7.84
N ILE A 93 -6.46 5.32 7.42
CA ILE A 93 -5.52 5.97 6.48
C ILE A 93 -6.22 6.27 5.14
N LEU A 94 -7.01 5.32 4.63
CA LEU A 94 -7.83 5.53 3.42
C LEU A 94 -8.92 6.59 3.59
N MET A 95 -9.48 6.73 4.80
CA MET A 95 -10.55 7.69 5.11
C MET A 95 -10.04 9.10 5.38
N MET A 96 -8.87 9.26 6.02
CA MET A 96 -8.29 10.56 6.40
C MET A 96 -7.94 11.41 5.17
N GLU A 97 -7.49 10.80 4.08
CA GLU A 97 -7.18 11.50 2.82
C GLU A 97 -8.44 11.96 2.04
N LYS A 98 -9.64 11.50 2.41
CA LYS A 98 -10.89 12.01 1.82
C LYS A 98 -11.12 13.49 2.18
N GLU A 99 -10.49 14.00 3.22
CA GLU A 99 -10.60 15.40 3.66
C GLU A 99 -9.53 16.35 3.07
N ASN A 100 -8.54 15.84 2.33
CA ASN A 100 -7.59 16.68 1.59
C ASN A 100 -8.08 17.07 0.18
N LEU A 101 -9.29 16.67 -0.19
CA LEU A 101 -10.03 17.23 -1.34
C LEU A 101 -10.93 18.37 -0.86
N VAL A 102 -10.33 19.43 -0.30
CA VAL A 102 -11.01 20.71 -0.03
C VAL A 102 -10.48 21.75 -1.02
N VAL A 103 -11.31 21.96 -2.04
CA VAL A 103 -11.47 23.13 -2.95
C VAL A 103 -10.35 23.40 -3.95
#